data_AF-A0A512BM21-F1
#
_entry.id   AF-A0A512BM21-F1
#
_cell.length_a   1.000
_cell.length_b   1.000
_cell.length_c   1.000
_cell.angle_alpha   90.00
_cell.angle_beta   90.00
_cell.angle_gamma   90.00
#
_symmetry.space_group_name_H-M   'P 1'
#
loop_
_entity.id
_entity.type
_entity.pdbx_description
1 polymer ?
#
loop_
_entity_poly.entity_id
_entity_poly.type
_entity_poly.pdbx_seq_one_letter_code
_entity_poly.pdbx_strand_id
1 'polypeptide(L)'
;MLAGLVACLFFAYQPVHADEFDILTVYSEARPLNEEWQVCAASFVRRRLRSAETPDMLANEAFDRRHATEDRLRRFLVAEVGRESADGVMALLRDKYRSGLAAASRELRTPG
;
A
#
# COMPACT_ATOMS: atom_id res chain seq x y z
N MET A 1 -57.32 -40.34 -11.10
CA MET A 1 -56.25 -40.14 -12.10
C MET A 1 -55.53 -38.85 -11.77
N LEU A 2 -54.20 -38.94 -11.60
CA LEU A 2 -53.29 -37.86 -11.23
C LEU A 2 -53.09 -36.86 -12.37
N ALA A 3 -52.97 -35.57 -12.05
CA ALA A 3 -52.26 -34.61 -12.88
C ALA A 3 -51.65 -33.52 -11.98
N GLY A 4 -50.47 -33.82 -11.41
CA GLY A 4 -49.67 -32.87 -10.67
C GLY A 4 -48.92 -31.94 -11.63
N LEU A 5 -49.18 -30.64 -11.52
CA LEU A 5 -48.43 -29.59 -12.21
C LEU A 5 -47.15 -29.33 -11.40
N VAL A 6 -46.04 -29.95 -11.82
CA VAL A 6 -44.70 -29.58 -11.35
C VAL A 6 -44.30 -28.29 -12.06
N ALA A 7 -44.43 -27.17 -11.36
CA ALA A 7 -43.87 -25.90 -11.81
C ALA A 7 -42.34 -26.00 -11.68
N CYS A 8 -41.67 -26.22 -12.80
CA CYS A 8 -40.22 -26.14 -12.91
C CYS A 8 -39.78 -24.70 -12.61
N LEU A 9 -39.36 -24.46 -11.35
CA LEU A 9 -38.58 -23.30 -10.96
C LEU A 9 -37.22 -23.38 -11.68
N PHE A 10 -37.16 -22.84 -12.90
CA PHE A 10 -35.90 -22.48 -13.54
C PHE A 10 -35.29 -21.33 -12.73
N PHE A 11 -34.60 -21.67 -11.65
CA PHE A 11 -33.61 -20.78 -11.07
C PHE A 11 -32.57 -20.52 -12.16
N ALA A 12 -32.66 -19.33 -12.76
CA ALA A 12 -31.63 -18.79 -13.61
C ALA A 12 -30.34 -18.76 -12.79
N TYR A 13 -29.49 -19.76 -13.00
CA TYR A 13 -28.15 -19.84 -12.46
C TYR A 13 -27.37 -18.70 -13.13
N GLN A 14 -27.39 -17.52 -12.52
CA GLN A 14 -26.44 -16.46 -12.87
C GLN A 14 -25.07 -17.01 -12.47
N PRO A 15 -24.15 -17.24 -13.42
CA PRO A 15 -22.79 -17.61 -13.05
C PRO A 15 -22.21 -16.41 -12.30
N VAL A 16 -22.09 -16.53 -10.98
CA VAL A 16 -21.16 -15.74 -10.20
C VAL A 16 -19.79 -16.08 -10.76
N HIS A 17 -19.26 -15.20 -11.61
CA HIS A 17 -17.83 -15.18 -11.86
C HIS A 17 -17.21 -14.85 -10.51
N ALA A 18 -16.56 -15.83 -9.89
CA ALA A 18 -15.64 -15.56 -8.81
C ALA A 18 -14.58 -14.63 -9.39
N ASP A 19 -14.65 -13.36 -9.02
CA ASP A 19 -13.58 -12.40 -9.24
C ASP A 19 -12.41 -12.89 -8.38
N GLU A 20 -11.58 -13.77 -8.97
CA GLU A 20 -10.42 -14.33 -8.30
C GLU A 20 -9.46 -13.17 -8.05
N PHE A 21 -9.13 -12.94 -6.79
CA PHE A 21 -8.21 -11.88 -6.39
C PHE A 21 -6.85 -12.10 -7.06
N ASP A 22 -6.57 -11.35 -8.12
CA ASP A 22 -5.32 -11.44 -8.87
C ASP A 22 -4.22 -10.66 -8.17
N ILE A 23 -3.52 -11.36 -7.27
CA ILE A 23 -2.39 -10.86 -6.50
C ILE A 23 -1.32 -10.24 -7.40
N LEU A 24 -1.06 -10.82 -8.58
CA LEU A 24 0.01 -10.35 -9.47
C LEU A 24 -0.35 -9.01 -10.09
N THR A 25 -1.61 -8.86 -10.51
CA THR A 25 -2.14 -7.59 -11.02
C THR A 25 -2.09 -6.52 -9.94
N VAL A 26 -2.65 -6.80 -8.75
CA VAL A 26 -2.63 -5.86 -7.61
C VAL A 26 -1.21 -5.44 -7.23
N TYR A 27 -0.26 -6.38 -7.19
CA TYR A 27 1.14 -6.04 -6.94
C TYR A 27 1.73 -5.16 -8.04
N SER A 28 1.49 -5.48 -9.31
CA SER A 28 2.04 -4.75 -10.44
C SER A 28 1.57 -3.29 -10.47
N GLU A 29 0.34 -3.03 -10.05
CA GLU A 29 -0.27 -1.69 -9.99
C GLU A 29 0.08 -0.94 -8.70
N ALA A 30 0.20 -1.64 -7.56
CA ALA A 30 0.64 -1.04 -6.30
C ALA A 30 2.10 -0.60 -6.34
N ARG A 31 2.96 -1.34 -7.07
CA ARG A 31 4.41 -1.10 -7.12
C ARG A 31 4.78 0.34 -7.49
N PRO A 32 4.33 0.92 -8.63
CA PRO A 32 4.69 2.29 -8.98
C PRO A 32 4.19 3.33 -7.96
N LEU A 33 3.02 3.13 -7.35
CA LEU A 33 2.52 4.02 -6.29
C LEU A 33 3.40 3.97 -5.03
N ASN A 34 3.85 2.77 -4.68
CA ASN A 34 4.75 2.54 -3.57
C ASN A 34 6.17 3.09 -3.83
N GLU A 35 6.66 2.97 -5.05
CA GLU A 35 7.93 3.57 -5.47
C GLU A 35 7.87 5.10 -5.42
N GLU A 36 6.78 5.71 -5.92
CA GLU A 36 6.56 7.17 -5.87
C GLU A 36 6.64 7.67 -4.41
N TRP A 37 5.95 6.98 -3.50
CA TRP A 37 5.95 7.32 -2.08
C TRP A 37 7.36 7.27 -1.46
N GLN A 38 8.11 6.18 -1.69
CA GLN A 38 9.48 6.03 -1.19
C GLN A 38 10.44 7.06 -1.77
N VAL A 39 10.39 7.32 -3.08
CA VAL A 39 11.22 8.33 -3.74
C VAL A 39 10.94 9.72 -3.19
N CYS A 40 9.68 10.02 -2.89
CA CYS A 40 9.27 11.31 -2.33
C CYS A 40 9.80 11.54 -0.91
N ALA A 41 9.83 10.49 -0.08
CA ALA A 41 10.43 10.48 1.25
C ALA A 41 11.97 10.56 1.18
N ALA A 42 12.61 9.75 0.34
CA ALA A 42 14.05 9.79 0.13
C ALA A 42 14.54 11.17 -0.36
N SER A 43 13.78 11.81 -1.26
CA SER A 43 14.07 13.16 -1.75
C SER A 43 13.93 14.23 -0.66
N PHE A 44 13.07 14.02 0.34
CA PHE A 44 12.98 14.89 1.50
C PHE A 44 14.24 14.80 2.36
N VAL A 45 14.67 13.57 2.67
CA VAL A 45 15.88 13.29 3.47
C VAL A 45 17.14 13.75 2.75
N ARG A 46 17.27 13.50 1.44
CA ARG A 46 18.46 13.88 0.65
C ARG A 46 18.83 15.36 0.83
N ARG A 47 17.81 16.23 0.85
CA ARG A 47 17.99 17.69 1.01
C ARG A 47 18.37 18.10 2.44
N ARG A 48 18.21 17.20 3.41
CA ARG A 48 18.43 17.42 4.85
C ARG A 48 19.47 16.46 5.43
N LEU A 49 20.22 15.74 4.59
CA LEU A 49 21.24 14.80 5.06
C LEU A 49 22.26 15.45 6.01
N ARG A 50 22.52 16.75 5.86
CA ARG A 50 23.43 17.52 6.74
C ARG A 50 22.72 18.31 7.85
N SER A 51 21.41 18.14 8.04
CA SER A 51 20.69 18.80 9.14
C SER A 51 21.14 18.23 10.49
N ALA A 52 20.94 19.01 11.55
CA ALA A 52 21.23 18.58 12.92
C ALA A 52 20.22 17.55 13.47
N GLU A 53 19.10 17.34 12.77
CA GLU A 53 18.07 16.38 13.18
C GLU A 53 18.61 14.96 13.16
N THR A 54 18.12 14.12 14.06
CA THR A 54 18.52 12.71 14.06
C THR A 54 18.00 11.99 12.82
N PRO A 55 18.68 10.93 12.36
CA PRO A 55 18.21 10.10 11.24
C PRO A 55 16.78 9.57 11.42
N ASP A 56 16.40 9.19 12.64
CA ASP A 56 15.06 8.70 12.96
C ASP A 56 14.00 9.82 12.88
N MET A 57 14.33 11.03 13.34
CA MET A 57 13.44 12.20 13.19
C MET A 57 13.25 12.56 11.72
N LEU A 58 14.34 12.59 10.93
CA LEU A 58 14.27 12.86 9.51
C LEU A 58 13.42 11.84 8.75
N ALA A 59 13.56 10.56 9.08
CA ALA A 59 12.78 9.51 8.47
C ALA A 59 11.29 9.63 8.82
N ASN A 60 10.96 9.91 10.09
CA ASN A 60 9.57 10.20 10.50
C ASN A 60 8.99 11.38 9.71
N GLU A 61 9.68 12.52 9.70
CA GLU A 61 9.17 13.72 9.02
C GLU A 61 9.06 13.51 7.50
N ALA A 62 9.96 12.73 6.90
CA ALA A 62 9.90 12.41 5.49
C ALA A 62 8.61 11.68 5.09
N PHE A 63 8.07 10.83 5.96
CA PHE A 63 6.80 10.15 5.70
C PHE A 63 5.58 10.98 6.12
N ASP A 64 5.67 11.80 7.18
CA ASP A 64 4.60 12.74 7.57
C ASP A 64 4.37 13.82 6.52
N ARG A 65 5.42 14.38 5.92
CA ARG A 65 5.27 15.46 4.94
C ARG A 65 4.75 14.97 3.59
N ARG A 66 4.70 13.66 3.36
CA ARG A 66 4.39 13.03 2.06
C ARG A 66 3.08 12.26 2.05
N HIS A 67 2.10 12.75 2.81
CA HIS A 67 0.75 12.18 2.87
C HIS A 67 0.05 12.07 1.52
N ALA A 68 0.29 12.99 0.56
CA ALA A 68 -0.41 12.93 -0.73
C ALA A 68 -0.09 11.65 -1.54
N THR A 69 1.17 11.20 -1.53
CA THR A 69 1.59 9.95 -2.20
C THR A 69 1.21 8.72 -1.38
N GLU A 70 1.28 8.81 -0.05
CA GLU A 70 0.80 7.78 0.87
C GLU A 70 -0.70 7.50 0.68
N ASP A 71 -1.51 8.56 0.57
CA ASP A 71 -2.95 8.48 0.36
C ASP A 71 -3.32 7.87 -0.98
N ARG A 72 -2.51 8.07 -2.03
CA ARG A 72 -2.75 7.42 -3.32
C ARG A 72 -2.59 5.90 -3.21
N LEU A 73 -1.48 5.44 -2.62
CA LEU A 73 -1.26 4.02 -2.38
C LEU A 73 -2.34 3.44 -1.46
N ARG A 74 -2.69 4.14 -0.38
CA ARG A 74 -3.75 3.70 0.53
C ARG A 74 -5.08 3.57 -0.18
N ARG A 75 -5.50 4.56 -0.99
CA ARG A 75 -6.77 4.48 -1.73
C ARG A 75 -6.81 3.29 -2.70
N PHE A 76 -5.70 3.04 -3.39
CA PHE A 76 -5.57 1.85 -4.25
C PHE A 76 -5.76 0.57 -3.42
N LEU A 77 -5.00 0.40 -2.33
CA LEU A 77 -5.10 -0.78 -1.49
C LEU A 77 -6.50 -0.95 -0.86
N VAL A 78 -7.16 0.15 -0.47
CA VAL A 78 -8.53 0.10 0.07
C VAL A 78 -9.51 -0.44 -0.97
N ALA A 79 -9.35 -0.08 -2.25
CA ALA A 79 -10.19 -0.57 -3.33
C ALA A 79 -9.97 -2.07 -3.59
N GLU A 80 -8.72 -2.53 -3.51
CA GLU A 80 -8.36 -3.92 -3.86
C GLU A 80 -8.54 -4.91 -2.69
N VAL A 81 -8.19 -4.53 -1.46
CA VAL A 81 -8.12 -5.46 -0.31
C VAL A 81 -8.96 -5.04 0.88
N GLY A 82 -9.70 -3.94 0.77
CA GLY A 82 -10.52 -3.39 1.83
C GLY A 82 -9.73 -2.56 2.86
N ARG A 83 -10.46 -1.77 3.65
CA ARG A 83 -9.89 -0.76 4.55
C ARG A 83 -8.94 -1.33 5.61
N GLU A 84 -9.37 -2.36 6.32
CA GLU A 84 -8.60 -2.92 7.44
C GLU A 84 -7.28 -3.53 6.95
N SER A 85 -7.34 -4.35 5.90
CA SER A 85 -6.15 -4.93 5.27
C SER A 85 -5.22 -3.84 4.73
N ALA A 86 -5.77 -2.82 4.06
CA ALA A 86 -4.99 -1.71 3.54
C ALA A 86 -4.29 -0.92 4.65
N ASP A 87 -4.99 -0.61 5.75
CA ASP A 87 -4.40 0.09 6.89
C ASP A 87 -3.28 -0.74 7.54
N GLY A 88 -3.46 -2.06 7.65
CA GLY A 88 -2.41 -2.99 8.11
C GLY A 88 -1.18 -3.01 7.21
N VAL A 89 -1.38 -3.11 5.88
CA VAL A 89 -0.30 -3.07 4.89
C VAL A 89 0.43 -1.72 4.94
N MET A 90 -0.30 -0.61 5.00
CA MET A 90 0.29 0.72 5.09
C MET A 90 1.11 0.91 6.35
N ALA A 91 0.65 0.43 7.50
CA ALA A 91 1.40 0.47 8.76
C ALA A 91 2.72 -0.32 8.65
N LEU A 92 2.68 -1.54 8.10
CA LEU A 92 3.87 -2.38 7.91
C LEU A 92 4.88 -1.74 6.94
N LEU A 93 4.40 -1.22 5.80
CA LEU A 93 5.25 -0.52 4.83
C LEU A 93 5.89 0.72 5.45
N ARG A 94 5.11 1.53 6.15
CA ARG A 94 5.59 2.76 6.79
C ARG A 94 6.69 2.47 7.80
N ASP A 95 6.49 1.47 8.67
CA ASP A 95 7.50 1.11 9.66
C ASP A 95 8.80 0.61 9.00
N LYS A 96 8.67 -0.30 8.03
CA LYS A 96 9.79 -0.83 7.25
C LYS A 96 10.59 0.30 6.58
N TYR A 97 9.91 1.20 5.87
CA TYR A 97 10.58 2.25 5.13
C TYR A 97 11.18 3.33 6.01
N ARG A 98 10.51 3.69 7.11
CA ARG A 98 11.09 4.59 8.11
C ARG A 98 12.38 4.03 8.67
N SER A 99 12.37 2.78 9.12
CA SER A 99 13.55 2.13 9.70
C SER A 99 14.70 2.07 8.69
N GLY A 100 14.42 1.65 7.45
CA GLY A 100 15.40 1.61 6.37
C GLY A 100 15.97 2.99 6.03
N LEU A 101 15.12 4.02 5.96
CA LEU A 101 15.55 5.38 5.64
C LEU A 101 16.39 6.00 6.76
N ALA A 102 16.07 5.73 8.03
CA ALA A 102 16.88 6.14 9.17
C ALA A 102 18.26 5.46 9.15
N ALA A 103 18.31 4.15 8.87
CA ALA A 103 19.56 3.41 8.73
C ALA A 103 20.43 3.94 7.59
N ALA A 104 19.84 4.12 6.39
CA ALA A 104 20.56 4.70 5.25
C ALA A 104 21.07 6.12 5.55
N SER A 105 20.28 6.92 6.27
CA SER A 105 20.70 8.26 6.68
C SER A 105 21.86 8.26 7.68
N ARG A 106 21.90 7.29 8.62
CA ARG A 106 23.04 7.08 9.52
C ARG A 106 24.31 6.76 8.73
N GLU A 107 24.21 5.82 7.80
CA GLU A 107 25.33 5.39 6.96
C GLU A 107 25.89 6.55 6.15
N LEU A 108 25.02 7.26 5.42
CA LEU A 108 25.40 8.38 4.55
C LEU A 108 25.97 9.60 5.30
N ARG A 109 25.81 9.67 6.63
CA ARG A 109 26.37 10.72 7.48
C ARG A 109 27.70 10.37 8.10
N THR A 110 28.03 9.08 8.17
CA THR A 110 29.29 8.64 8.73
C THR A 110 30.39 8.86 7.69
N PRO A 111 31.50 9.56 8.02
CA PRO A 111 32.64 9.64 7.12
C PRO A 111 33.21 8.22 6.92
N GLY A 112 33.35 7.81 5.66
CA GLY A 112 34.07 6.59 5.30
C GLY A 112 35.58 6.70 5.52
#